data_AF-A7GHQ0-F1
#
_entry.id   AF-A7GHQ0-F1
#
_cell.length_a   1.000
_cell.length_b   1.000
_cell.length_c   1.000
_cell.angle_alpha   90.00
_cell.angle_beta   90.00
_cell.angle_gamma   90.00
#
_symmetry.space_group_name_H-M   'P 1'
#
loop_
_entity.id
_entity.type
_entity.pdbx_description
1 polymer ?
#
loop_
_entity_poly.entity_id
_entity_poly.type
_entity_poly.pdbx_seq_one_letter_code
_entity_poly.pdbx_strand_id
1 'polypeptide(L)'
;MDLKVTNIEDLKNVAQGEVIQLPQFGQGIPFNARVKRVSLLNLVRKGVVPNKLLSAAEELFYGKQSSKENIDLAQMTDVMYIMAENALVEPSIEDLKSVGLELTDEQIIALFNYTQEGVSELDSFREESENTECNINK
;
A
#
# COMPACT_ATOMS: atom_id res chain seq x y z
N MET A 1 -28.14 3.64 16.52
CA MET A 1 -28.19 2.75 15.33
C MET A 1 -28.22 1.34 15.85
N ASP A 2 -29.17 0.52 15.41
CA ASP A 2 -29.19 -0.92 15.76
C ASP A 2 -28.17 -1.67 14.91
N LEU A 3 -27.23 -2.35 15.55
CA LEU A 3 -26.24 -3.18 14.89
C LEU A 3 -26.90 -4.44 14.34
N LYS A 4 -26.71 -4.73 13.05
CA LYS A 4 -27.16 -5.96 12.38
C LYS A 4 -25.95 -6.74 11.87
N VAL A 5 -26.10 -8.06 11.79
CA VAL A 5 -25.08 -8.93 11.19
C VAL A 5 -24.89 -8.56 9.72
N THR A 6 -23.64 -8.35 9.31
CA THR A 6 -23.26 -8.04 7.93
C THR A 6 -23.48 -9.24 7.01
N ASN A 7 -23.96 -9.01 5.79
CA ASN A 7 -24.11 -10.06 4.79
C ASN A 7 -22.74 -10.48 4.23
N ILE A 8 -22.54 -11.78 4.05
CA ILE A 8 -21.30 -12.31 3.46
C ILE A 8 -21.07 -11.82 2.03
N GLU A 9 -22.12 -11.55 1.25
CA GLU A 9 -21.98 -11.00 -0.11
C GLU A 9 -21.37 -9.59 -0.08
N ASP A 10 -21.73 -8.76 0.90
CA ASP A 10 -21.12 -7.43 1.08
C ASP A 10 -19.62 -7.56 1.41
N LEU A 11 -19.28 -8.54 2.26
CA LEU A 11 -17.88 -8.83 2.62
C LEU A 11 -17.06 -9.39 1.43
N LYS A 12 -17.69 -10.11 0.50
CA LYS A 12 -17.01 -10.56 -0.72
C LYS A 12 -16.64 -9.38 -1.60
N ASN A 13 -17.48 -8.35 -1.69
CA ASN A 13 -17.16 -7.13 -2.43
C ASN A 13 -15.98 -6.40 -1.78
N VAL A 14 -15.96 -6.29 -0.44
CA VAL A 14 -14.80 -5.75 0.29
C VAL A 14 -13.54 -6.57 0.02
N ALA A 15 -13.65 -7.91 -0.04
CA ALA A 15 -12.51 -8.79 -0.29
C ALA A 15 -11.92 -8.67 -1.70
N GLN A 16 -12.67 -8.16 -2.68
CA GLN A 16 -12.14 -7.86 -4.02
C GLN A 16 -11.19 -6.67 -4.01
N GLY A 17 -11.24 -5.83 -2.98
CA GLY A 17 -10.46 -4.60 -2.91
C GLY A 17 -11.04 -3.48 -3.77
N GLU A 18 -10.34 -2.35 -3.77
CA GLU A 18 -10.79 -1.08 -4.32
C GLU A 18 -9.83 -0.62 -5.41
N VAL A 19 -10.31 0.08 -6.42
CA VAL A 19 -9.45 0.69 -7.45
C VAL A 19 -9.07 2.08 -7.00
N ILE A 20 -7.77 2.33 -6.90
CA ILE A 20 -7.20 3.62 -6.57
C ILE A 20 -6.22 4.05 -7.65
N GLN A 21 -5.94 5.35 -7.72
CA GLN A 21 -4.87 5.88 -8.54
C GLN A 21 -3.62 6.02 -7.66
N LEU A 22 -2.55 5.35 -8.05
CA LEU A 22 -1.23 5.43 -7.45
C LEU A 22 -0.36 6.44 -8.23
N PRO A 23 0.78 6.89 -7.66
CA PRO A 23 1.76 7.68 -8.38
C PRO A 23 2.17 7.00 -9.69
N GLN A 24 2.23 7.78 -10.78
CA GLN A 24 2.53 7.27 -12.12
C GLN A 24 3.99 6.79 -12.25
N PHE A 25 4.24 5.75 -13.05
CA PHE A 25 5.60 5.30 -13.37
C PHE A 25 6.37 6.27 -14.28
N GLY A 26 5.65 7.08 -15.05
CA GLY A 26 6.19 8.03 -16.01
C GLY A 26 5.11 9.00 -16.46
N GLN A 27 5.50 10.04 -17.21
CA GLN A 27 4.56 11.09 -17.59
C GLN A 27 3.46 10.57 -18.53
N GLY A 28 2.20 10.87 -18.18
CA GLY A 28 1.05 10.75 -19.09
C GLY A 28 0.36 9.40 -19.10
N ILE A 29 0.75 8.45 -18.23
CA ILE A 29 0.05 7.17 -18.07
C ILE A 29 -0.39 7.04 -16.60
N PRO A 30 -1.70 7.12 -16.29
CA PRO A 30 -2.17 6.95 -14.93
C PRO A 30 -1.92 5.51 -14.46
N PHE A 31 -1.43 5.35 -13.24
CA PHE A 31 -1.27 4.04 -12.62
C PHE A 31 -2.48 3.74 -11.73
N ASN A 32 -3.54 3.21 -12.34
CA ASN A 32 -4.72 2.76 -11.60
C ASN A 32 -4.55 1.29 -11.21
N ALA A 33 -4.66 1.00 -9.91
CA ALA A 33 -4.49 -0.34 -9.38
C ALA A 33 -5.64 -0.73 -8.46
N ARG A 34 -6.04 -1.99 -8.54
CA ARG A 34 -6.86 -2.65 -7.54
C ARG A 34 -5.96 -3.01 -6.36
N VAL A 35 -6.33 -2.52 -5.19
CA VAL A 35 -5.61 -2.75 -3.94
C VAL A 35 -6.56 -3.33 -2.90
N LYS A 36 -6.02 -4.08 -1.95
CA LYS A 36 -6.76 -4.57 -0.80
C LYS A 36 -6.03 -4.23 0.49
N ARG A 37 -6.78 -3.98 1.55
CA ARG A 37 -6.19 -3.76 2.86
C ARG A 37 -5.55 -5.06 3.37
N VAL A 38 -4.25 -5.01 3.63
CA VAL A 38 -3.52 -6.09 4.29
C VAL A 38 -3.25 -5.73 5.75
N SER A 39 -3.07 -6.76 6.57
CA SER A 39 -2.72 -6.60 7.98
C SER A 39 -1.32 -7.15 8.20
N LEU A 40 -0.43 -6.30 8.69
CA LEU A 40 0.94 -6.68 9.03
C LEU A 40 0.97 -7.89 10.00
N LEU A 41 0.11 -7.88 11.02
CA LEU A 41 -0.03 -9.01 11.96
C LEU A 41 -0.48 -10.31 11.27
N ASN A 42 -1.36 -10.22 10.27
CA ASN A 42 -1.75 -11.40 9.49
C ASN A 42 -0.59 -11.92 8.61
N LEU A 43 0.23 -11.03 8.05
CA LEU A 43 1.41 -11.42 7.28
C LEU A 43 2.47 -12.08 8.17
N VAL A 44 2.69 -11.54 9.38
CA VAL A 44 3.52 -12.16 10.42
C VAL A 44 2.98 -13.54 10.81
N ARG A 45 1.68 -13.64 11.13
CA ARG A 45 1.02 -14.90 11.51
C ARG A 45 1.12 -15.98 10.43
N LYS A 46 1.08 -15.58 9.15
CA LYS A 46 1.22 -16.48 7.99
C LYS A 46 2.67 -16.82 7.65
N GLY A 47 3.65 -16.21 8.32
CA GLY A 47 5.08 -16.39 8.01
C GLY A 47 5.53 -15.72 6.71
N VAL A 48 4.72 -14.79 6.17
CA VAL A 48 5.10 -14.00 4.98
C VAL A 48 6.17 -12.98 5.34
N VAL A 49 6.08 -12.37 6.52
CA VAL A 49 7.17 -11.57 7.09
C VAL A 49 8.20 -12.52 7.71
N PRO A 50 9.45 -12.55 7.20
CA PRO A 50 10.50 -13.39 7.76
C PRO A 50 10.84 -13.01 9.21
N ASN A 51 11.23 -14.00 10.03
CA ASN A 51 11.57 -13.78 11.44
C ASN A 51 12.66 -12.70 11.65
N LYS A 52 13.61 -12.58 10.72
CA LYS A 52 14.66 -11.55 10.74
C LYS A 52 14.14 -10.12 10.63
N LEU A 53 12.89 -9.93 10.21
CA LEU A 53 12.24 -8.63 10.03
C LEU A 53 11.18 -8.34 11.11
N LEU A 54 11.02 -9.20 12.12
CA LEU A 54 9.98 -9.02 13.14
C LEU A 54 10.18 -7.74 13.95
N SER A 55 11.42 -7.41 14.32
CA SER A 55 11.71 -6.15 15.00
C SER A 55 11.27 -4.94 14.17
N ALA A 56 11.55 -4.95 12.86
CA ALA A 56 11.12 -3.89 11.95
C ALA A 56 9.59 -3.82 11.81
N ALA A 57 8.93 -4.97 11.72
CA ALA A 57 7.47 -5.04 11.71
C ALA A 57 6.84 -4.52 13.01
N GLU A 58 7.45 -4.81 14.17
CA GLU A 58 7.01 -4.27 15.46
C GLU A 58 7.15 -2.75 15.51
N GLU A 59 8.26 -2.19 15.03
CA GLU A 59 8.45 -0.73 14.98
C GLU A 59 7.47 -0.04 14.02
N LEU A 60 7.19 -0.61 12.85
CA LEU A 60 6.16 -0.07 11.94
C LEU A 60 4.75 -0.14 12.55
N PHE A 61 4.46 -1.19 13.31
CA PHE A 61 3.13 -1.41 13.88
C PHE A 61 2.87 -0.54 15.11
N TYR A 62 3.82 -0.46 16.04
CA TYR A 62 3.67 0.25 17.31
C TYR A 62 4.29 1.65 17.30
N GLY A 63 5.00 2.02 16.24
CA GLY A 63 5.86 3.20 16.21
C GLY A 63 7.15 2.99 17.01
N LYS A 64 8.08 3.93 16.89
CA LYS A 64 9.39 3.88 17.53
C LYS A 64 9.29 3.69 19.04
N GLN A 65 9.64 2.49 19.51
CA GLN A 65 9.73 2.18 20.92
C GLN A 65 11.10 2.61 21.45
N SER A 66 11.14 3.13 22.68
CA SER A 66 12.32 3.77 23.30
C SER A 66 13.52 2.84 23.57
N SER A 67 13.55 1.63 23.01
CA SER A 67 14.50 0.56 23.36
C SER A 67 15.50 0.23 22.23
N LYS A 68 16.67 0.87 22.33
CA LYS A 68 18.05 0.36 22.17
C LYS A 68 18.55 -0.39 20.91
N GLU A 69 17.75 -0.73 19.92
CA GLU A 69 18.30 -1.18 18.63
C GLU A 69 17.93 -0.19 17.52
N ASN A 70 18.94 0.34 16.82
CA ASN A 70 18.70 1.05 15.57
C ASN A 70 18.25 0.00 14.55
N ILE A 71 16.95 -0.09 14.30
CA ILE A 71 16.46 -0.90 13.20
C ILE A 71 17.02 -0.32 11.91
N ASP A 72 17.64 -1.19 11.12
CA ASP A 72 18.20 -0.81 9.82
C ASP A 72 17.06 -0.40 8.89
N LEU A 73 17.22 0.73 8.22
CA LEU A 73 16.30 1.23 7.21
C LEU A 73 15.99 0.14 6.17
N ALA A 74 17.00 -0.68 5.82
CA ALA A 74 16.83 -1.81 4.90
C ALA A 74 15.77 -2.82 5.36
N GLN A 75 15.74 -3.15 6.66
CA GLN A 75 14.74 -4.06 7.21
C GLN A 75 13.35 -3.43 7.22
N MET A 76 13.28 -2.13 7.51
CA MET A 76 12.02 -1.38 7.46
C MET A 76 11.45 -1.36 6.04
N THR A 77 12.30 -1.10 5.04
CA THR A 77 11.91 -1.11 3.63
C THR A 77 11.50 -2.49 3.14
N ASP A 78 12.15 -3.56 3.60
CA ASP A 78 11.74 -4.92 3.26
C ASP A 78 10.30 -5.21 3.76
N VAL A 79 9.96 -4.79 4.99
CA VAL A 79 8.60 -4.98 5.51
C VAL A 79 7.59 -4.13 4.74
N MET A 80 7.90 -2.87 4.45
CA MET A 80 7.02 -2.00 3.65
C MET A 80 6.78 -2.57 2.25
N TYR A 81 7.82 -3.10 1.60
CA TYR A 81 7.71 -3.75 0.29
C TYR A 81 6.83 -5.00 0.35
N ILE A 82 7.02 -5.87 1.36
CA ILE A 82 6.16 -7.05 1.57
C ILE A 82 4.69 -6.63 1.72
N MET A 83 4.43 -5.55 2.46
CA MET A 83 3.07 -5.03 2.62
C MET A 83 2.50 -4.50 1.29
N ALA A 84 3.26 -3.69 0.57
CA ALA A 84 2.88 -3.14 -0.73
C ALA A 84 2.59 -4.26 -1.75
N GLU A 85 3.46 -5.26 -1.84
CA GLU A 85 3.30 -6.42 -2.72
C GLU A 85 2.04 -7.22 -2.42
N ASN A 86 1.72 -7.41 -1.14
CA ASN A 86 0.50 -8.13 -0.74
C ASN A 86 -0.76 -7.28 -0.85
N ALA A 87 -0.65 -5.96 -0.83
CA ALA A 87 -1.75 -5.01 -0.99
C ALA A 87 -2.17 -4.87 -2.45
N LEU A 88 -1.21 -4.91 -3.37
CA LEU A 88 -1.43 -4.77 -4.80
C LEU A 88 -2.05 -6.04 -5.41
N VAL A 89 -3.28 -5.95 -5.92
CA VAL A 89 -4.03 -7.08 -6.46
C VAL A 89 -3.93 -7.13 -7.98
N GLU A 90 -4.17 -6.00 -8.66
CA GLU A 90 -4.22 -5.93 -10.13
C GLU A 90 -3.83 -4.50 -10.60
N PRO A 91 -2.83 -4.33 -11.47
CA PRO A 91 -1.85 -5.35 -11.86
C PRO A 91 -1.08 -5.84 -10.64
N SER A 92 -0.73 -7.12 -10.60
CA SER A 92 0.07 -7.69 -9.51
C SER A 92 1.54 -7.25 -9.61
N ILE A 93 2.32 -7.44 -8.54
CA ILE A 93 3.77 -7.22 -8.61
C ILE A 93 4.44 -8.10 -9.68
N GLU A 94 3.94 -9.31 -9.90
CA GLU A 94 4.44 -10.20 -10.95
C GLU A 94 4.16 -9.63 -12.35
N ASP A 95 2.98 -9.03 -12.56
CA ASP A 95 2.64 -8.36 -13.81
C ASP A 95 3.57 -7.18 -14.09
N LEU A 96 3.85 -6.35 -13.08
CA LEU A 96 4.80 -5.23 -13.20
C LEU A 96 6.21 -5.72 -13.53
N LYS A 97 6.70 -6.74 -12.82
CA LYS A 97 8.01 -7.35 -13.07
C LYS A 97 8.11 -7.93 -14.49
N SER A 98 7.02 -8.48 -15.03
CA SER A 98 6.99 -9.06 -16.39
C SER A 98 7.24 -8.04 -17.51
N VAL A 99 6.95 -6.75 -17.25
CA VAL A 99 7.19 -5.64 -18.17
C VAL A 99 8.43 -4.80 -17.80
N GLY A 100 9.22 -5.27 -16.83
CA GLY A 100 10.44 -4.58 -16.39
C GLY A 100 10.18 -3.36 -15.49
N LEU A 101 9.01 -3.30 -14.83
CA LEU A 101 8.69 -2.27 -13.85
C LEU A 101 8.89 -2.78 -12.42
N GLU A 102 9.41 -1.89 -11.58
CA GLU A 102 9.48 -2.06 -10.12
C GLU A 102 8.75 -0.88 -9.48
N LEU A 103 8.13 -1.10 -8.32
CA LEU A 103 7.47 -0.02 -7.59
C LEU A 103 8.50 1.05 -7.22
N THR A 104 8.15 2.32 -7.45
CA THR A 104 8.94 3.46 -6.98
C THR A 104 8.74 3.68 -5.48
N ASP A 105 9.65 4.44 -4.85
CA ASP A 105 9.53 4.79 -3.44
C ASP A 105 8.17 5.43 -3.11
N GLU A 106 7.71 6.35 -3.97
CA GLU A 106 6.41 7.02 -3.82
C GLU A 106 5.24 6.03 -3.85
N GLN A 107 5.29 5.03 -4.73
CA GLN A 107 4.25 4.00 -4.83
C GLN A 107 4.27 3.05 -3.64
N ILE A 108 5.47 2.67 -3.14
CA ILE A 108 5.61 1.84 -1.94
C ILE A 108 5.00 2.57 -0.73
N ILE A 109 5.31 3.86 -0.55
CA ILE A 109 4.75 4.68 0.52
C ILE A 109 3.24 4.82 0.38
N ALA A 110 2.74 5.12 -0.82
CA ALA A 110 1.30 5.25 -1.08
C ALA A 110 0.54 3.96 -0.74
N LEU A 111 1.08 2.80 -1.16
CA LEU A 111 0.51 1.49 -0.84
C LEU A 111 0.58 1.21 0.67
N PHE A 112 1.72 1.47 1.31
CA PHE A 112 1.85 1.29 2.76
C PHE A 112 0.84 2.15 3.52
N ASN A 113 0.71 3.44 3.22
CA ASN A 113 -0.26 4.33 3.86
C ASN A 113 -1.70 3.83 3.66
N TYR A 114 -2.05 3.38 2.44
CA TYR A 114 -3.34 2.76 2.18
C TYR A 114 -3.61 1.55 3.09
N THR A 115 -2.62 0.72 3.38
CA THR A 115 -2.82 -0.43 4.29
C THR A 115 -3.10 -0.01 5.74
N GLN A 116 -2.53 1.12 6.17
CA GLN A 116 -2.63 1.63 7.54
C GLN A 116 -3.94 2.39 7.76
N GLU A 117 -4.40 3.16 6.78
CA GLU A 117 -5.48 4.14 6.96
C GLU A 117 -6.71 3.85 6.07
N GLY A 118 -6.53 3.16 4.95
CA GLY A 118 -7.56 2.94 3.93
C GLY A 118 -7.64 4.09 2.93
N VAL A 119 -8.78 4.23 2.24
CA VAL A 119 -8.97 5.21 1.13
C VAL A 119 -8.94 6.67 1.60
N SER A 120 -9.12 6.92 2.90
CA SER A 120 -9.39 8.26 3.46
C SER A 120 -8.29 9.32 3.28
N GLU A 121 -7.06 8.96 2.88
CA GLU A 121 -5.99 9.93 2.57
C GLU A 121 -5.61 10.04 1.10
N LEU A 122 -6.15 9.21 0.20
CA LEU A 122 -5.80 9.26 -1.22
C LEU A 122 -6.40 10.46 -1.96
N ASP A 123 -7.27 11.24 -1.30
CA ASP A 123 -7.79 12.50 -1.85
C ASP A 123 -6.69 13.57 -2.02
N SER A 124 -5.59 13.50 -1.26
CA SER A 124 -4.44 14.41 -1.41
C SER A 124 -3.71 14.27 -2.76
N PHE A 125 -3.69 13.08 -3.34
CA PHE A 125 -3.08 12.83 -4.66
C PHE A 125 -3.99 13.18 -5.84
N ARG A 126 -5.31 13.31 -5.60
CA ARG A 126 -6.27 13.72 -6.64
C ARG A 126 -6.11 15.20 -6.99
N GLU A 127 -5.80 16.04 -6.01
CA GLU A 127 -5.61 17.48 -6.22
C GLU A 127 -4.34 17.81 -7.05
N GLU A 128 -3.27 17.02 -6.94
CA GLU A 128 -2.05 17.26 -7.72
C GLU A 128 -2.19 16.88 -9.21
N SER A 129 -3.01 15.86 -9.52
CA SER A 129 -3.28 15.47 -10.90
C SER A 129 -4.15 16.46 -11.68
N GLU A 130 -5.04 17.21 -11.02
CA GLU A 130 -5.86 18.24 -11.70
C GLU A 130 -5.06 19.51 -12.03
N ASN A 131 -3.97 19.79 -11.31
CA ASN A 131 -3.20 21.03 -11.48
C ASN A 131 -2.15 21.00 -12.59
N THR A 132 -1.92 19.85 -13.25
CA THR A 132 -0.90 19.71 -14.30
C THR A 132 -1.46 19.86 -15.73
N GLU A 133 -2.78 19.95 -15.92
CA GLU A 133 -3.40 20.08 -17.26
C GLU A 133 -3.68 21.52 -17.74
N CYS A 134 -3.24 22.57 -17.03
CA CYS A 134 -3.47 23.95 -17.45
C CYS A 134 -2.20 24.82 -17.42
N ASN A 135 -1.24 24.59 -18.33
CA ASN A 135 -0.33 25.65 -18.79
C ASN A 135 0.41 25.29 -20.10
N ILE A 136 -0.34 24.97 -21.15
CA ILE A 136 0.12 25.19 -22.53
C ILE A 136 -0.97 26.00 -23.22
N ASN A 137 -0.85 27.33 -23.16
CA ASN A 137 -1.28 28.33 -24.14
C ASN A 137 -1.55 29.68 -23.48
N LYS A 138 -0.52 30.54 -23.43
CA LYS A 138 -0.68 31.98 -23.63
C LYS A 138 0.62 32.64 -24.04
#